data_AF-A0A975FV76-F1
#
_entry.id   AF-A0A975FV76-F1
#
_cell.length_a   1.000
_cell.length_b   1.000
_cell.length_c   1.000
_cell.angle_alpha   90.00
_cell.angle_beta   90.00
_cell.angle_gamma   90.00
#
_symmetry.space_group_name_H-M   'P 1'
#
loop_
_entity.id
_entity.type
_entity.pdbx_description
1 polymer ?
#
loop_
_entity_poly.entity_id
_entity_poly.type
_entity_poly.pdbx_seq_one_letter_code
_entity_poly.pdbx_strand_id
1 'polypeptide(L)'
;MTDKPAPFRNPKNKLIIYKITVIYATFYILTKLYSIFAENQSVLPILIISLPLAIIGLIAWWQLKQNKTNWWFIALSVIVISAVRYFEVDWVWWLNQNL
;
A
#
# COMPACT_ATOMS: atom_id res chain seq x y z
N MET A 1 13.80 -22.00 -29.90
CA MET A 1 13.73 -21.75 -28.44
C MET A 1 12.91 -20.49 -28.27
N THR A 2 11.73 -20.57 -27.66
CA THR A 2 10.87 -19.39 -27.44
C THR A 2 11.53 -18.51 -26.40
N ASP A 3 12.04 -17.36 -26.83
CA ASP A 3 12.69 -16.36 -25.99
C ASP A 3 11.70 -15.85 -24.94
N LYS A 4 11.76 -16.42 -23.73
CA LYS A 4 10.87 -16.04 -22.64
C LYS A 4 11.33 -14.68 -22.11
N PRO A 5 10.49 -13.62 -22.16
CA PRO A 5 10.94 -12.30 -21.77
C PRO A 5 11.34 -12.29 -20.29
N ALA A 6 12.40 -11.54 -19.97
CA ALA A 6 12.91 -11.38 -18.61
C ALA A 6 11.77 -11.06 -17.62
N PRO A 7 11.83 -11.56 -16.37
CA PRO A 7 10.73 -11.48 -15.41
C PRO A 7 10.28 -10.04 -15.13
N PHE A 8 11.21 -9.09 -15.15
CA PHE A 8 10.90 -7.67 -14.95
C PHE A 8 10.42 -6.96 -16.22
N ARG A 9 10.65 -7.53 -17.40
CA ARG A 9 10.21 -6.93 -18.67
C ARG A 9 8.81 -7.39 -19.08
N ASN A 10 8.31 -8.49 -18.50
CA ASN A 10 7.00 -9.05 -18.81
C ASN A 10 5.84 -8.19 -18.25
N PRO A 11 4.92 -7.69 -19.09
CA PRO A 11 3.80 -6.86 -18.64
C PRO A 11 2.82 -7.60 -17.71
N LYS A 12 2.68 -8.94 -17.86
CA LYS A 12 1.84 -9.75 -16.98
C LYS A 12 2.33 -9.72 -15.54
N ASN A 13 3.65 -9.76 -15.34
CA ASN A 13 4.27 -9.74 -14.02
C ASN A 13 4.05 -8.40 -13.33
N LYS A 14 4.16 -7.28 -14.06
CA LYS A 14 3.86 -5.95 -13.52
C LYS A 14 2.40 -5.88 -13.06
N LEU A 15 1.48 -6.40 -13.87
CA LEU A 15 0.06 -6.40 -13.55
C LEU A 15 -0.27 -7.24 -12.30
N ILE A 16 0.43 -8.37 -12.11
CA ILE A 16 0.35 -9.16 -10.87
C ILE A 16 0.82 -8.35 -9.67
N ILE A 17 1.95 -7.65 -9.76
CA ILE A 17 2.48 -6.83 -8.66
C ILE A 17 1.49 -5.71 -8.27
N TYR A 18 0.84 -5.07 -9.24
CA TYR A 18 -0.22 -4.09 -8.98
C TYR A 18 -1.41 -4.71 -8.22
N LYS A 19 -1.85 -5.91 -8.63
CA LYS A 19 -2.91 -6.63 -7.90
C LYS A 19 -2.51 -6.93 -6.46
N ILE A 20 -1.28 -7.41 -6.24
CA ILE A 20 -0.74 -7.65 -4.90
C ILE A 20 -0.74 -6.36 -4.08
N THR A 21 -0.32 -5.24 -4.68
CA THR A 21 -0.28 -3.92 -4.04
C THR A 21 -1.68 -3.47 -3.60
N VAL A 22 -2.68 -3.62 -4.47
CA VAL A 22 -4.09 -3.31 -4.13
C VAL A 22 -4.59 -4.19 -2.99
N ILE A 23 -4.38 -5.51 -3.08
CA ILE A 23 -4.82 -6.45 -2.03
C ILE A 23 -4.18 -6.11 -0.69
N TYR A 24 -2.87 -5.82 -0.69
CA TYR A 24 -2.13 -5.45 0.50
C TYR A 24 -2.67 -4.14 1.12
N ALA A 25 -2.86 -3.10 0.30
CA ALA A 25 -3.39 -1.82 0.76
C ALA A 25 -4.81 -1.97 1.34
N THR A 26 -5.68 -2.75 0.69
CA THR A 26 -7.02 -3.05 1.19
C THR A 26 -6.95 -3.78 2.52
N PHE A 27 -6.13 -4.83 2.64
CA PHE A 27 -5.99 -5.57 3.89
C PHE A 27 -5.46 -4.68 5.00
N TYR A 28 -4.47 -3.84 4.72
CA TYR A 28 -3.95 -2.87 5.67
C TYR A 28 -5.06 -1.94 6.17
N ILE A 29 -5.86 -1.33 5.29
CA ILE A 29 -6.98 -0.47 5.70
C ILE A 29 -7.98 -1.25 6.58
N LEU A 30 -8.31 -2.49 6.22
CA LEU A 30 -9.19 -3.33 7.04
C LEU A 30 -8.64 -3.54 8.45
N THR A 31 -7.34 -3.79 8.60
CA THR A 31 -6.71 -3.91 9.93
C THR A 31 -6.76 -2.60 10.72
N LYS A 32 -6.63 -1.45 10.03
CA LYS A 32 -6.74 -0.13 10.68
C LYS A 32 -8.16 0.15 11.15
N LEU A 33 -9.16 -0.20 10.35
CA LEU A 33 -10.56 -0.12 10.74
C LEU A 33 -10.84 -1.04 11.94
N TYR A 34 -10.30 -2.26 11.94
CA TYR A 34 -10.41 -3.16 13.08
C TYR A 34 -9.83 -2.54 14.36
N SER A 35 -8.62 -1.95 14.31
CA SER A 35 -8.02 -1.27 15.47
C SER A 35 -8.90 -0.11 16.00
N ILE A 36 -9.59 0.61 15.12
CA ILE A 36 -10.52 1.68 15.53
C ILE A 36 -11.77 1.11 16.21
N PHE A 37 -12.44 0.14 15.59
CA PHE A 37 -13.75 -0.33 16.04
C PHE A 37 -13.69 -1.38 17.15
N ALA A 38 -12.66 -2.23 17.17
CA ALA A 38 -12.54 -3.34 18.11
C ALA A 38 -11.62 -3.03 19.29
N GLU A 39 -10.52 -2.30 19.05
CA GLU A 39 -9.54 -1.97 20.09
C GLU A 39 -9.72 -0.55 20.65
N ASN A 40 -10.73 0.19 20.15
CA ASN A 40 -11.07 1.55 20.56
C ASN A 40 -9.86 2.52 20.55
N GLN A 41 -8.95 2.33 19.59
CA GLN A 41 -7.80 3.20 19.38
C GLN A 41 -8.25 4.55 18.77
N SER A 42 -7.46 5.59 19.01
CA SER A 42 -7.71 6.93 18.47
C SER A 42 -7.83 6.92 16.94
N VAL A 43 -8.96 7.42 16.44
CA VAL A 43 -9.28 7.44 15.00
C VAL A 43 -8.30 8.30 14.22
N LEU A 44 -7.94 9.48 14.75
CA LEU A 44 -7.14 10.49 14.06
C LEU A 44 -5.73 9.99 13.67
N PRO A 45 -4.91 9.47 14.60
CA PRO A 45 -3.59 8.93 14.27
C PRO A 45 -3.62 7.82 13.23
N ILE A 46 -4.58 6.89 13.37
CA ILE A 46 -4.73 5.76 12.45
C ILE A 46 -5.13 6.25 11.05
N LEU A 47 -6.03 7.23 10.96
CA LEU A 47 -6.44 7.79 9.69
C LEU A 47 -5.27 8.48 8.97
N ILE A 48 -4.45 9.25 9.69
CA ILE A 48 -3.29 9.94 9.13
C ILE A 48 -2.26 8.93 8.59
N ILE A 49 -1.92 7.91 9.38
CA ILE A 49 -0.90 6.93 9.01
C ILE A 49 -1.38 5.99 7.90
N SER A 50 -2.70 5.78 7.80
CA SER A 50 -3.26 4.95 6.73
C SER A 50 -3.38 5.64 5.38
N LEU A 51 -3.36 6.97 5.36
CA LEU A 51 -3.58 7.79 4.18
C LEU A 51 -2.59 7.49 3.04
N PRO A 52 -1.25 7.38 3.28
CA PRO A 52 -0.30 7.07 2.22
C PRO A 52 -0.56 5.71 1.54
N LEU A 53 -0.87 4.68 2.33
CA LEU A 53 -1.19 3.34 1.79
C LEU A 53 -2.52 3.33 1.05
N ALA A 54 -3.51 4.07 1.56
CA ALA A 54 -4.79 4.23 0.87
C ALA A 54 -4.63 4.90 -0.49
N ILE A 55 -3.82 5.97 -0.59
CA ILE A 55 -3.51 6.65 -1.85
C ILE A 55 -2.82 5.67 -2.82
N ILE A 56 -1.79 4.95 -2.35
CA ILE A 56 -1.08 3.98 -3.20
C ILE A 56 -2.03 2.89 -3.70
N GLY A 57 -2.88 2.35 -2.83
CA GLY A 57 -3.89 1.35 -3.20
C GLY A 57 -4.87 1.87 -4.25
N LEU A 58 -5.39 3.10 -4.07
CA LEU A 58 -6.31 3.74 -5.02
C LEU A 58 -5.64 4.01 -6.38
N ILE A 59 -4.42 4.52 -6.39
CA ILE A 59 -3.67 4.76 -7.63
C ILE A 59 -3.39 3.43 -8.33
N ALA A 60 -2.95 2.40 -7.59
CA ALA A 60 -2.70 1.07 -8.15
C ALA A 60 -3.98 0.48 -8.76
N TRP A 61 -5.12 0.61 -8.09
CA TRP A 61 -6.43 0.17 -8.60
C TRP A 61 -6.84 0.91 -9.88
N TRP A 62 -6.67 2.23 -9.90
CA TRP A 62 -7.00 3.05 -11.07
C TRP A 62 -6.10 2.75 -12.28
N GLN A 63 -4.81 2.53 -12.06
CA GLN A 63 -3.87 2.12 -13.10
C GLN A 63 -4.15 0.70 -13.61
N LEU A 64 -4.56 -0.21 -12.72
CA LEU A 64 -4.98 -1.56 -13.07
C LEU A 64 -6.20 -1.53 -14.01
N LYS A 65 -7.21 -0.69 -13.73
CA LYS A 65 -8.37 -0.51 -14.62
C LYS A 65 -7.99 0.00 -16.01
N GLN A 66 -6.93 0.79 -16.13
CA GLN A 66 -6.43 1.31 -17.40
C GLN A 66 -5.42 0.39 -18.10
N ASN A 67 -5.07 -0.76 -17.51
CA ASN A 67 -3.97 -1.63 -17.97
C ASN A 67 -2.62 -0.90 -18.12
N LYS A 68 -2.44 0.24 -17.42
CA LYS A 68 -1.18 1.00 -17.40
C LYS A 68 -0.32 0.48 -16.27
N THR A 69 0.91 0.07 -16.58
CA THR A 69 1.85 -0.43 -15.57
C THR A 69 3.18 0.32 -15.68
N ASN A 70 3.66 0.84 -14.55
CA ASN A 70 4.92 1.57 -14.46
C ASN A 70 5.81 0.94 -13.40
N TRP A 71 7.07 0.68 -13.77
CA TRP A 71 8.06 0.14 -12.85
C TRP A 71 8.44 1.11 -11.74
N TRP A 72 8.49 2.40 -12.06
CA TRP A 72 8.78 3.44 -11.06
C TRP A 72 7.72 3.49 -9.98
N PHE A 73 6.45 3.33 -10.37
CA PHE A 73 5.36 3.25 -9.40
C PHE A 73 5.49 2.03 -8.50
N ILE A 74 5.83 0.86 -9.05
CA ILE A 74 6.04 -0.37 -8.26
C ILE A 74 7.16 -0.14 -7.24
N ALA A 75 8.33 0.34 -7.67
CA ALA A 75 9.46 0.57 -6.79
C ALA A 75 9.11 1.58 -5.68
N LEU A 76 8.50 2.70 -6.05
CA LEU A 76 8.05 3.72 -5.09
C LEU A 76 7.02 3.16 -4.09
N SER A 77 6.05 2.38 -4.56
CA SER A 77 5.03 1.79 -3.70
C SER A 77 5.63 0.85 -2.66
N VAL A 78 6.61 0.04 -3.04
CA VAL A 78 7.28 -0.88 -2.12
C VAL A 78 8.03 -0.09 -1.04
N ILE A 79 8.78 0.94 -1.43
CA ILE A 79 9.53 1.78 -0.49
C ILE A 79 8.58 2.47 0.50
N VAL A 80 7.51 3.10 0.02
CA VAL A 80 6.55 3.81 0.89
C VAL A 80 5.81 2.83 1.80
N ILE A 81 5.36 1.68 1.28
CA ILE A 81 4.70 0.65 2.09
C ILE A 81 5.64 0.17 3.19
N SER A 82 6.89 -0.15 2.85
CA SER A 82 7.89 -0.59 3.83
C SER A 82 8.20 0.47 4.87
N ALA A 83 8.37 1.73 4.47
CA ALA A 83 8.65 2.83 5.38
C ALA A 83 7.50 3.06 6.35
N VAL A 84 6.26 3.17 5.84
CA VAL A 84 5.09 3.35 6.71
C VAL A 84 4.96 2.18 7.68
N ARG A 85 5.12 0.94 7.21
CA ARG A 85 5.02 -0.24 8.08
C ARG A 85 6.11 -0.31 9.14
N TYR A 86 7.32 0.16 8.83
CA TYR A 86 8.41 0.20 9.78
C TYR A 86 8.18 1.25 10.86
N PHE A 87 7.78 2.46 10.50
CA PHE A 87 7.60 3.58 11.43
C PHE A 87 6.19 3.68 12.04
N GLU A 88 5.27 2.79 11.66
CA GLU A 88 3.86 2.86 12.05
C GLU A 88 3.67 2.97 13.56
N VAL A 89 4.34 2.12 14.33
CA VAL A 89 4.18 2.07 15.79
C VAL A 89 4.67 3.38 16.43
N ASP A 90 5.85 3.83 16.02
CA ASP A 90 6.46 5.07 16.54
C ASP A 90 5.61 6.29 16.19
N TRP A 91 5.09 6.35 14.96
CA TRP A 91 4.24 7.45 14.50
C TRP A 91 2.87 7.44 15.17
N VAL A 92 2.24 6.27 15.37
CA VAL A 92 0.97 6.16 16.10
C VAL A 92 1.16 6.67 17.53
N TRP A 93 2.24 6.24 18.19
CA TRP A 93 2.55 6.66 19.55
C TRP A 93 2.79 8.17 19.63
N TRP A 94 3.61 8.72 18.73
CA TRP A 94 3.88 10.15 18.67
C TRP A 94 2.61 10.96 18.40
N LEU A 95 1.79 10.54 17.43
CA LEU A 95 0.53 11.23 17.13
C LEU A 95 -0.46 11.17 18.30
N ASN A 96 -0.56 10.05 19.01
CA ASN A 96 -1.43 9.92 20.20
C ASN A 96 -1.01 10.82 21.37
N GLN A 97 0.25 11.26 21.43
CA GLN A 97 0.71 12.18 22.49
C GLN A 97 0.53 13.66 22.12
N ASN A 98 0.48 13.97 20.83
CA ASN A 98 0.47 15.35 20.32
C ASN A 98 -0.89 15.79 19.77
N LEU A 99 -1.87 14.88 19.66
CA LEU A 99 -3.26 15.11 19.26
C LEU A 99 -4.21 14.67 20.37
#